data_AF-A0A8T3S617-F1
#
_entry.id   AF-A0A8T3S617-F1
#
_cell.length_a   1.000
_cell.length_b   1.000
_cell.length_c   1.000
_cell.angle_alpha   90.00
_cell.angle_beta   90.00
_cell.angle_gamma   90.00
#
_symmetry.space_group_name_H-M   'P 1'
#
loop_
_entity.id
_entity.type
_entity.pdbx_description
1 polymer ?
#
loop_
_entity_poly.entity_id
_entity_poly.type
_entity_poly.pdbx_seq_one_letter_code
_entity_poly.pdbx_strand_id
1 'polypeptide(L)'
;MTPDLEAGARIAWAADGFELIHVQARWRSRQELEGFARGVADAALFNRTLPELRTALRREFPGLFELETARHGVDGARVIVRFHPPPGQPNPDPHL
;
A
#
# COMPACT_ATOMS: atom_id res chain seq x y z
N MET A 1 11.31 11.51 21.64
CA MET A 1 10.16 10.58 21.63
C MET A 1 9.00 11.40 21.09
N THR A 2 8.78 11.34 19.79
CA THR A 2 7.79 12.20 19.11
C THR A 2 6.49 11.40 19.00
N PRO A 3 5.41 11.79 19.67
CA PRO A 3 4.11 11.21 19.43
C PRO A 3 3.55 11.91 18.19
N ASP A 4 3.68 11.32 17.00
CA ASP A 4 3.07 11.90 15.81
C ASP A 4 2.01 10.96 15.24
N LEU A 5 0.84 11.54 15.01
CA LEU A 5 -0.46 10.95 14.74
C LEU A 5 -0.54 10.30 13.34
N GLU A 6 0.35 9.36 13.03
CA GLU A 6 0.22 8.46 11.88
C GLU A 6 -0.65 7.26 12.27
N ALA A 7 -1.96 7.45 12.50
CA ALA A 7 -2.91 6.39 12.86
C ALA A 7 -3.21 5.41 11.70
N GLY A 8 -2.14 4.94 11.04
CA GLY A 8 -2.15 4.05 9.90
C GLY A 8 -1.39 2.78 10.16
N ALA A 9 -1.97 1.66 9.76
CA ALA A 9 -1.24 0.43 9.73
C ALA A 9 -0.30 0.42 8.49
N ARG A 10 0.87 -0.22 8.63
CA ARG A 10 1.84 -0.47 7.56
C ARG A 10 2.27 -1.93 7.56
N ILE A 11 2.30 -2.58 6.40
CA ILE A 11 2.82 -3.95 6.23
C ILE A 11 3.87 -3.94 5.12
N ALA A 12 5.03 -4.54 5.38
CA ALA A 12 6.15 -4.65 4.46
C ALA A 12 6.47 -6.12 4.19
N TRP A 13 6.63 -6.50 2.93
CA TRP A 13 7.10 -7.85 2.54
C TRP A 13 7.81 -7.83 1.19
N ALA A 14 8.65 -8.84 0.94
CA ALA A 14 9.33 -9.03 -0.33
C ALA A 14 8.57 -10.04 -1.21
N ALA A 15 8.61 -9.86 -2.52
CA ALA A 15 8.00 -10.75 -3.51
C ALA A 15 8.96 -10.90 -4.70
N ASP A 16 8.91 -12.03 -5.42
CA ASP A 16 9.78 -12.22 -6.59
C ASP A 16 9.52 -11.10 -7.63
N GLY A 17 10.58 -10.35 -7.99
CA GLY A 17 10.47 -9.14 -8.84
C GLY A 17 10.36 -7.81 -8.08
N PHE A 18 10.17 -7.84 -6.75
CA PHE A 18 10.11 -6.65 -5.89
C PHE A 18 10.99 -6.83 -4.65
N GLU A 19 11.89 -5.88 -4.40
CA GLU A 19 12.72 -5.88 -3.20
C GLU A 19 11.84 -5.74 -1.94
N LEU A 20 10.80 -4.90 -2.03
CA LEU A 20 9.91 -4.62 -0.91
C LEU A 20 8.61 -3.99 -1.40
N ILE A 21 7.47 -4.43 -0.84
CA ILE A 21 6.16 -3.81 -1.03
C ILE A 21 5.66 -3.31 0.32
N HIS A 22 5.40 -2.02 0.42
CA HIS A 22 4.80 -1.37 1.57
C HIS A 22 3.33 -1.07 1.29
N VAL A 23 2.43 -1.63 2.10
CA VAL A 23 1.01 -1.27 2.08
C VAL A 23 0.72 -0.31 3.21
N GLN A 24 0.12 0.84 2.87
CA GLN A 24 -0.22 1.90 3.81
C GLN A 24 -1.69 2.26 3.70
N ALA A 25 -2.38 2.31 4.84
CA ALA A 25 -3.75 2.84 4.92
C ALA A 25 -3.89 3.62 6.23
N ARG A 26 -3.73 4.95 6.16
CA ARG A 26 -3.65 5.83 7.35
C ARG A 26 -4.97 6.10 8.08
N TRP A 27 -6.07 5.56 7.58
CA TRP A 27 -7.43 5.79 8.10
C TRP A 27 -8.17 4.47 8.36
N ARG A 28 -7.46 3.34 8.34
CA ARG A 28 -8.06 2.00 8.38
C ARG A 28 -7.57 1.26 9.61
N SER A 29 -8.41 0.35 10.10
CA SER A 29 -8.00 -0.56 11.16
C SER A 29 -6.87 -1.48 10.68
N ARG A 30 -6.11 -2.06 11.62
CA ARG A 30 -5.07 -3.03 11.30
C ARG A 30 -5.63 -4.24 10.52
N GLN A 31 -6.83 -4.70 10.88
CA GLN A 31 -7.49 -5.83 10.23
C GLN A 31 -7.86 -5.54 8.77
N GLU A 32 -8.35 -4.33 8.49
CA GLU A 32 -8.60 -3.89 7.10
C GLU A 32 -7.29 -3.80 6.31
N LEU A 33 -6.22 -3.29 6.93
CA LEU A 33 -4.91 -3.26 6.29
C LEU A 33 -4.38 -4.68 6.02
N GLU A 34 -4.54 -5.63 6.92
CA GLU A 34 -4.17 -7.02 6.67
C GLU A 34 -4.94 -7.60 5.48
N GLY A 35 -6.22 -7.23 5.31
CA GLY A 35 -7.01 -7.57 4.13
C GLY A 35 -6.42 -6.95 2.84
N PHE A 36 -6.09 -5.67 2.85
CA PHE A 36 -5.47 -4.99 1.71
C PHE A 36 -4.08 -5.56 1.39
N ALA A 37 -3.25 -5.79 2.40
CA ALA A 37 -1.93 -6.37 2.23
C ALA A 37 -2.01 -7.78 1.67
N ARG A 38 -3.01 -8.56 2.09
CA ARG A 38 -3.25 -9.90 1.51
C ARG A 38 -3.62 -9.83 0.04
N GLY A 39 -4.55 -8.96 -0.36
CA GLY A 39 -4.89 -8.78 -1.78
C GLY A 39 -3.69 -8.32 -2.62
N VAL A 40 -2.93 -7.35 -2.11
CA VAL A 40 -1.70 -6.89 -2.77
C VAL A 40 -0.65 -8.01 -2.85
N ALA A 41 -0.53 -8.87 -1.84
CA ALA A 41 0.37 -10.02 -1.86
C ALA A 41 -0.07 -11.07 -2.88
N ASP A 42 -1.36 -11.42 -2.92
CA ASP A 42 -1.94 -12.31 -3.93
C ASP A 42 -1.70 -11.78 -5.35
N ALA A 43 -1.88 -10.47 -5.58
CA ALA A 43 -1.58 -9.85 -6.87
C ALA A 43 -0.07 -9.92 -7.20
N ALA A 44 0.81 -9.64 -6.23
CA ALA A 44 2.26 -9.64 -6.44
C ALA A 44 2.84 -11.04 -6.68
N LEU A 45 2.19 -12.10 -6.20
CA LEU A 45 2.62 -13.49 -6.47
C LEU A 45 2.62 -13.82 -7.97
N PHE A 46 1.66 -13.30 -8.72
CA PHE A 46 1.48 -13.59 -10.15
C PHE A 46 1.99 -12.47 -11.07
N ASN A 47 2.15 -11.25 -10.55
CA ASN A 47 2.49 -10.07 -11.34
C ASN A 47 3.83 -9.49 -10.86
N ARG A 48 4.93 -9.95 -11.44
CA ARG A 48 6.31 -9.67 -10.98
C ARG A 48 6.86 -8.32 -11.45
N THR A 49 6.11 -7.62 -12.30
CA THR A 49 6.48 -6.30 -12.81
C THR A 49 5.50 -5.24 -12.32
N LEU A 50 6.00 -4.02 -12.14
CA LEU A 50 5.21 -2.84 -11.78
C LEU A 50 3.95 -2.61 -12.65
N PRO A 51 4.02 -2.63 -13.99
CA PRO A 51 2.83 -2.42 -14.83
C PRO A 51 1.78 -3.53 -14.69
N GLU A 52 2.21 -4.79 -14.53
CA GLU A 52 1.30 -5.92 -14.30
C GLU A 52 0.65 -5.82 -12.93
N LEU A 53 1.44 -5.55 -11.88
CA LEU A 53 0.95 -5.37 -10.52
C LEU A 53 -0.06 -4.22 -10.45
N ARG A 54 0.25 -3.08 -11.07
CA ARG A 54 -0.68 -1.94 -11.16
C ARG A 54 -1.98 -2.31 -11.86
N THR A 55 -1.92 -3.15 -12.89
CA THR A 55 -3.10 -3.60 -13.63
C THR A 55 -3.96 -4.54 -12.78
N ALA A 56 -3.34 -5.50 -12.08
CA ALA A 56 -4.03 -6.41 -11.17
C ALA A 56 -4.68 -5.65 -10.01
N LEU A 57 -3.94 -4.75 -9.35
CA LEU A 57 -4.47 -3.93 -8.26
C LEU A 57 -5.60 -3.00 -8.72
N ARG A 58 -5.55 -2.48 -9.94
CA ARG A 58 -6.67 -1.69 -10.50
C ARG A 58 -7.95 -2.50 -10.69
N ARG A 59 -7.84 -3.81 -10.95
CA ARG A 59 -9.00 -4.70 -11.06
C ARG A 59 -9.56 -5.04 -9.69
N GLU A 60 -8.69 -5.26 -8.71
CA GLU A 60 -9.09 -5.65 -7.35
C GLU A 60 -9.57 -4.46 -6.50
N PHE A 61 -8.90 -3.30 -6.63
CA PHE A 61 -9.16 -2.09 -5.85
C PHE A 61 -9.35 -0.87 -6.77
N PRO A 62 -10.44 -0.79 -7.54
CA PRO A 62 -10.63 0.26 -8.54
C PRO A 62 -10.75 1.64 -7.90
N GLY A 63 -9.77 2.52 -8.17
CA GLY A 63 -9.78 3.92 -7.69
C GLY A 63 -9.55 4.09 -6.19
N LEU A 64 -9.12 3.04 -5.49
CA LEU A 64 -8.92 3.06 -4.03
C LEU A 64 -7.46 3.17 -3.61
N PHE A 65 -6.51 3.18 -4.55
CA PHE A 65 -5.09 3.21 -4.22
C PHE A 65 -4.25 4.08 -5.15
N GLU A 66 -3.13 4.53 -4.61
CA GLU A 66 -1.99 5.09 -5.33
C GLU A 66 -0.80 4.14 -5.22
N LEU A 67 -0.02 4.06 -6.29
CA LEU A 67 1.16 3.23 -6.34
C LEU A 67 2.35 4.13 -6.62
N GLU A 68 3.27 4.18 -5.66
CA GLU A 68 4.50 4.94 -5.72
C GLU A 68 5.68 3.96 -5.76
N THR A 69 6.68 4.28 -6.57
CA THR A 69 7.92 3.50 -6.65
C THR A 69 9.02 4.27 -5.96
N ALA A 70 9.49 3.76 -4.84
CA ALA A 70 10.72 4.27 -4.24
C ALA A 70 11.90 3.64 -4.98
N ARG A 71 12.88 4.49 -5.32
CA ARG A 71 14.08 4.25 -6.16
C ARG A 71 14.47 2.77 -6.34
N HIS A 72 14.63 2.36 -7.60
CA HIS A 72 15.14 1.06 -8.03
C HIS A 72 16.57 0.86 -7.51
N GLY A 73 16.78 -0.14 -6.66
CA GLY A 73 18.12 -0.61 -6.28
C GLY A 73 18.69 -1.55 -7.34
N VAL A 74 19.88 -2.09 -7.09
CA VAL A 74 20.47 -3.18 -7.91
C VAL A 74 19.69 -4.49 -7.75
N ASP A 75 18.92 -4.65 -6.67
CA ASP A 75 18.26 -5.88 -6.24
C ASP A 75 16.73 -5.90 -6.47
N GLY A 76 16.13 -4.81 -6.97
CA GLY A 76 14.71 -4.77 -7.34
C GLY A 76 14.00 -3.44 -7.08
N ALA A 77 12.69 -3.41 -7.36
CA ALA A 77 11.85 -2.24 -7.12
C ALA A 77 11.26 -2.24 -5.70
N ARG A 78 11.33 -1.09 -5.02
CA ARG A 78 10.54 -0.85 -3.80
C ARG A 78 9.22 -0.18 -4.19
N VAL A 79 8.11 -0.79 -3.80
CA VAL A 79 6.77 -0.33 -4.14
C VAL A 79 6.05 0.10 -2.87
N ILE A 80 5.38 1.24 -2.93
CA ILE A 80 4.52 1.74 -1.86
C ILE A 80 3.10 1.81 -2.43
N VAL A 81 2.18 1.05 -1.84
CA VAL A 81 0.75 1.04 -2.17
C VAL A 81 0.02 1.79 -1.07
N ARG A 82 -0.56 2.94 -1.39
CA ARG A 82 -1.27 3.81 -0.45
C ARG A 82 -2.76 3.76 -0.75
N PHE A 83 -3.57 3.33 0.21
CA PHE A 83 -5.02 3.30 0.06
C PHE A 83 -5.65 4.63 0.48
N HIS A 84 -6.65 5.07 -0.30
CA HIS A 84 -7.42 6.30 -0.06
C HIS A 84 -8.35 6.16 1.16
N PRO A 85 -8.70 7.29 1.81
CA PRO A 85 -9.70 7.26 2.86
C PRO A 85 -11.07 6.85 2.29
N PRO A 86 -11.94 6.22 3.09
CA PRO A 86 -13.31 5.99 2.68
C PRO A 86 -14.01 7.31 2.32
N PRO A 87 -14.82 7.36 1.25
CA PRO A 87 -15.58 8.55 0.91
C PRO A 87 -16.55 8.88 2.07
N GLY A 88 -16.52 10.13 2.55
CA GLY A 88 -17.44 10.65 3.56
C GLY A 88 -16.93 10.67 5.01
N GLN A 89 -15.74 10.15 5.31
CA GLN A 89 -15.08 10.47 6.59
C GLN A 89 -14.20 11.71 6.41
N PRO A 90 -14.37 12.77 7.23
CA PRO A 90 -13.43 13.88 7.23
C PRO A 90 -12.04 13.33 7.53
N ASN A 91 -11.05 13.77 6.76
CA ASN A 91 -9.65 13.65 7.16
C ASN A 91 -9.58 14.23 8.59
N PRO A 92 -9.15 13.48 9.62
CA PRO A 92 -8.90 14.09 10.91
C PRO A 92 -7.72 15.03 10.70
N ASP A 93 -8.02 16.29 10.42
CA ASP A 93 -7.00 17.29 10.22
C ASP A 93 -6.24 17.47 11.55
N PRO A 94 -4.90 17.42 11.53
CA PRO A 94 -4.04 17.39 12.72
C PRO A 94 -3.81 18.77 13.37
N HIS A 95 -4.77 19.69 13.31
CA HIS A 95 -4.64 21.04 13.86
C HIS A 95 -5.80 21.38 14.80
N LEU A 96 -5.77 20.81 16.02
CA LEU A 96 -6.38 21.37 17.22
C LEU A 96 -5.34 21.40 18.34
#